data_AF-A0A6C0CII1-F1
#
_entry.id   AF-A0A6C0CII1-F1
#
_cell.length_a   1.000
_cell.length_b   1.000
_cell.length_c   1.000
_cell.angle_alpha   90.00
_cell.angle_beta   90.00
_cell.angle_gamma   90.00
#
_symmetry.space_group_name_H-M   'P 1'
#
loop_
_entity.id
_entity.type
_entity.pdbx_description
1 polymer ?
#
loop_
_entity_poly.entity_id
_entity_poly.type
_entity_poly.pdbx_seq_one_letter_code
_entity_poly.pdbx_strand_id
1 'polypeptide(L)'
;MPPAKGKKSAKKVVEDTQKVELPPVIFFLRIGKEFDFDEERVDVPAPSGSGPTRYSDILITTETQERRFDETVIHDLMSKLSVATSYPKGAACLWCCYSVPGDSFVIPTHYDAYTNFYAAEGNYCSPECALAAIYKEPHSTESERWLRHSLLRTFYRQLYGDKDIQPAPDKRVLRIFGGNLDIQQYREFFSHCSKPLQLAMPPVRLYMPSVNTQASVRDVKSYVSLSNETVNKASQQLRLKRSKPVHEGIPTLDKCLQR
;
A
#
# COMPACT_ATOMS: atom_id res chain seq x y z
N MET A 1 14.19 -0.12 63.34
CA MET A 1 12.98 -0.77 62.78
C MET A 1 11.74 -0.07 63.33
N PRO A 2 10.68 0.11 62.51
CA PRO A 2 9.62 1.14 62.61
C PRO A 2 8.25 0.49 62.98
N PRO A 3 7.04 0.96 62.58
CA PRO A 3 6.39 2.30 62.52
C PRO A 3 4.95 2.32 63.14
N ALA A 4 4.29 3.49 63.21
CA ALA A 4 2.86 3.61 62.84
C ALA A 4 2.54 5.03 62.34
N LYS A 5 2.16 5.11 61.05
CA LYS A 5 2.03 6.31 60.22
C LYS A 5 0.70 7.03 60.44
N GLY A 6 0.76 8.35 60.55
CA GLY A 6 -0.40 9.24 60.36
C GLY A 6 -0.85 9.27 58.90
N LYS A 7 -2.16 9.20 58.69
CA LYS A 7 -2.80 9.44 57.39
C LYS A 7 -3.37 10.86 57.37
N LYS A 8 -2.76 11.73 56.55
CA LYS A 8 -3.36 12.98 56.08
C LYS A 8 -4.15 12.65 54.80
N SER A 9 -5.47 12.84 54.82
CA SER A 9 -6.30 12.81 53.62
C SER A 9 -6.38 14.22 53.03
N ALA A 10 -5.73 14.39 51.88
CA ALA A 10 -5.84 15.60 51.06
C ALA A 10 -7.22 15.62 50.37
N LYS A 11 -7.99 16.69 50.63
CA LYS A 11 -9.28 16.96 50.02
C LYS A 11 -9.03 17.51 48.61
N LYS A 12 -9.34 16.71 47.59
CA LYS A 12 -9.23 17.06 46.16
C LYS A 12 -10.36 18.04 45.84
N VAL A 13 -10.02 19.27 45.48
CA VAL A 13 -10.95 20.28 44.95
C VAL A 13 -11.29 19.86 43.53
N VAL A 14 -12.57 19.56 43.30
CA VAL A 14 -13.14 19.28 41.99
C VAL A 14 -13.82 20.57 41.56
N GLU A 15 -13.29 21.21 40.52
CA GLU A 15 -13.95 22.32 39.83
C GLU A 15 -15.07 21.76 38.95
N ASP A 16 -16.31 21.81 39.45
CA ASP A 16 -17.50 21.58 38.65
C ASP A 16 -17.75 22.81 37.77
N THR A 17 -17.42 22.70 36.48
CA THR A 17 -17.84 23.66 35.46
C THR A 17 -19.31 23.36 35.15
N GLN A 18 -20.22 24.12 35.76
CA GLN A 18 -21.64 24.09 35.44
C GLN A 18 -21.86 24.61 34.01
N LYS A 19 -22.14 23.69 33.06
CA LYS A 19 -22.72 24.04 31.77
C LYS A 19 -24.18 24.45 32.00
N VAL A 20 -24.50 25.72 31.74
CA VAL A 20 -25.89 26.20 31.71
C VAL A 20 -26.47 25.80 30.36
N GLU A 21 -27.29 24.75 30.34
CA GLU A 21 -28.10 24.40 29.18
C GLU A 21 -29.37 25.26 29.19
N LEU A 22 -29.42 26.26 28.29
CA LEU A 22 -30.63 27.04 28.06
C LEU A 22 -31.67 26.16 27.34
N PRO A 23 -32.95 26.20 27.74
CA PRO A 23 -33.99 25.41 27.07
C PRO A 23 -34.16 25.86 25.60
N PRO A 24 -34.50 24.94 24.69
CA PRO A 24 -34.63 25.27 23.27
C PRO A 24 -35.74 26.31 23.08
N VAL A 25 -35.36 27.46 22.51
CA VAL A 25 -36.30 28.51 22.15
C VAL A 25 -37.07 28.05 20.90
N ILE A 26 -38.31 27.62 21.10
CA ILE A 26 -39.21 27.25 20.00
C ILE A 26 -39.95 28.52 19.58
N PHE A 27 -39.63 29.02 18.39
CA PHE A 27 -40.39 30.12 17.77
C PHE A 27 -41.56 29.57 16.97
N PHE A 28 -42.77 29.99 17.31
CA PHE A 28 -43.96 29.74 16.50
C PHE A 28 -44.19 30.94 15.59
N LEU A 29 -43.88 30.80 14.32
CA LEU A 29 -44.17 31.84 13.33
C LEU A 29 -45.63 31.70 12.91
N ARG A 30 -46.50 32.54 13.50
CA ARG A 30 -47.92 32.58 13.15
C ARG A 30 -48.13 33.60 12.05
N ILE A 31 -48.19 33.12 10.80
CA ILE A 31 -48.54 33.95 9.65
C ILE A 31 -50.06 34.12 9.66
N GLY A 32 -50.54 35.36 9.76
CA GLY A 32 -51.95 35.70 9.65
C GLY A 32 -52.47 35.40 8.24
N LYS A 33 -53.73 34.97 8.12
CA LYS A 33 -54.35 34.59 6.83
C LYS A 33 -54.67 35.78 5.89
N GLU A 34 -54.17 36.96 6.19
CA GLU A 34 -54.41 38.20 5.43
C GLU A 34 -53.08 38.90 5.13
N PHE A 35 -52.15 38.17 4.50
CA PHE A 35 -50.94 38.76 3.96
C PHE A 35 -51.04 38.73 2.44
N ASP A 36 -51.60 39.80 1.90
CA ASP A 36 -51.67 40.06 0.46
C ASP A 36 -50.25 40.31 -0.08
N PHE A 37 -49.91 39.63 -1.17
CA PHE A 37 -48.55 39.55 -1.71
C PHE A 37 -48.12 40.76 -2.57
N ASP A 38 -49.00 41.74 -2.80
CA ASP A 38 -48.84 42.66 -3.94
C ASP A 38 -48.49 44.11 -3.62
N GLU A 39 -48.42 44.57 -2.37
CA GLU A 39 -47.91 45.93 -2.09
C GLU A 39 -46.99 46.06 -0.87
N GLU A 40 -45.97 46.91 -1.07
CA GLU A 40 -44.91 47.38 -0.16
C GLU A 40 -43.75 46.43 0.12
N ARG A 41 -42.66 46.65 -0.64
CA ARG A 41 -41.29 46.30 -0.26
C ARG A 41 -41.00 46.88 1.12
N VAL A 42 -41.00 46.03 2.15
CA VAL A 42 -40.43 46.37 3.44
C VAL A 42 -38.92 46.48 3.24
N ASP A 43 -38.41 47.72 3.26
CA ASP A 43 -36.97 48.00 3.25
C ASP A 43 -36.33 47.39 4.49
N VAL A 44 -35.73 46.21 4.31
CA VAL A 44 -34.86 45.60 5.33
C VAL A 44 -33.65 46.53 5.49
N PRO A 45 -33.32 47.01 6.70
CA PRO A 45 -32.15 47.87 6.89
C PRO A 45 -30.89 47.08 6.54
N ALA A 46 -30.24 47.42 5.42
CA ALA A 46 -28.94 46.88 5.06
C ALA A 46 -27.88 47.47 6.01
N PRO A 47 -26.94 46.65 6.54
CA PRO A 47 -25.84 47.18 7.33
C PRO A 47 -25.01 48.14 6.47
N SER A 48 -24.82 49.37 6.98
CA SER A 48 -24.07 50.44 6.31
C SER A 48 -22.67 49.97 5.91
N GLY A 49 -22.44 49.77 4.61
CA GLY A 49 -21.09 49.69 4.03
C GLY A 49 -20.83 48.60 3.01
N SER A 50 -21.70 47.59 2.83
CA SER A 50 -21.56 46.65 1.69
C SER A 50 -22.89 46.51 0.97
N GLY A 51 -22.86 46.59 -0.36
CA GLY A 51 -24.02 46.28 -1.20
C GLY A 51 -24.56 44.87 -0.95
N PRO A 52 -25.70 44.49 -1.56
CA PRO A 52 -26.29 43.17 -1.39
C PRO A 52 -25.28 42.12 -1.84
N THR A 53 -24.62 41.46 -0.88
CA THR A 53 -23.68 40.37 -1.16
C THR A 53 -24.51 39.22 -1.70
N ARG A 54 -24.42 39.01 -3.01
CA ARG A 54 -25.14 37.94 -3.67
C ARG A 54 -24.51 36.63 -3.20
N TYR A 55 -25.34 35.64 -2.85
CA TYR A 55 -24.86 34.34 -2.41
C TYR A 55 -23.88 33.69 -3.41
N SER A 56 -24.03 33.97 -4.70
CA SER A 56 -23.10 33.58 -5.75
C SER A 56 -21.68 34.12 -5.55
N ASP A 57 -21.55 35.35 -5.08
CA ASP A 57 -20.25 36.01 -4.92
C ASP A 57 -19.50 35.42 -3.73
N ILE A 58 -20.24 35.05 -2.68
CA ILE A 58 -19.73 34.32 -1.52
C ILE A 58 -19.20 32.95 -1.95
N LEU A 59 -19.98 32.20 -2.75
CA LEU A 59 -19.56 30.89 -3.28
C LEU A 59 -18.29 30.99 -4.14
N ILE A 60 -18.19 32.00 -5.01
CA ILE A 60 -16.99 32.25 -5.82
C ILE A 60 -15.79 32.58 -4.93
N THR A 61 -15.96 33.40 -3.88
CA THR A 61 -14.87 33.67 -2.92
C THR A 61 -14.46 32.44 -2.12
N THR A 62 -15.39 31.55 -1.76
CA THR A 62 -15.05 30.31 -1.04
C THR A 62 -14.35 29.29 -1.95
N GLU A 63 -14.78 29.16 -3.21
CA GLU A 63 -14.13 28.29 -4.20
C GLU A 63 -12.74 28.81 -4.60
N THR A 64 -12.54 30.14 -4.61
CA THR A 64 -11.22 30.75 -4.87
C THR A 64 -10.30 30.75 -3.65
N GLN A 65 -10.84 30.65 -2.43
CA GLN A 65 -10.06 30.51 -1.19
C GLN A 65 -9.61 29.07 -0.89
N GLU A 66 -10.10 28.08 -1.64
CA GLU A 66 -9.38 26.81 -1.74
C GLU A 66 -8.02 27.11 -2.38
N ARG A 67 -7.00 27.30 -1.54
CA ARG A 67 -5.63 27.61 -1.95
C ARG A 67 -5.26 26.70 -3.11
N ARG A 68 -5.26 27.25 -4.33
CA ARG A 68 -4.76 26.53 -5.51
C ARG A 68 -3.36 26.08 -5.15
N PHE A 69 -3.14 24.77 -5.28
CA PHE A 69 -1.86 24.16 -5.00
C PHE A 69 -0.90 24.63 -6.09
N ASP A 70 -0.20 25.75 -5.83
CA ASP A 70 0.67 26.37 -6.82
C ASP A 70 1.97 25.55 -6.96
N GLU A 71 2.09 24.83 -8.07
CA GLU A 71 3.24 23.97 -8.37
C GLU A 71 4.56 24.76 -8.36
N THR A 72 4.53 26.02 -8.81
CA THR A 72 5.69 26.90 -8.88
C THR A 72 6.27 27.22 -7.50
N VAL A 73 5.42 27.40 -6.50
CA VAL A 73 5.84 27.65 -5.10
C VAL A 73 6.53 26.41 -4.53
N ILE A 74 6.08 25.21 -4.91
CA ILE A 74 6.68 23.95 -4.47
C ILE A 74 8.06 23.76 -5.11
N HIS A 75 8.20 24.00 -6.41
CA HIS A 75 9.50 23.92 -7.07
C HIS A 75 10.50 24.92 -6.47
N ASP A 76 10.07 26.15 -6.17
CA ASP A 76 10.90 27.15 -5.50
C ASP A 76 11.32 26.69 -4.08
N LEU A 77 10.37 26.16 -3.29
CA LEU A 77 10.67 25.60 -1.96
C LEU A 77 11.63 24.42 -2.04
N MET A 78 11.37 23.44 -2.91
CA MET A 78 12.21 22.25 -3.06
C MET A 78 13.63 22.59 -3.51
N SER A 79 13.80 23.61 -4.36
CA SER A 79 15.13 24.07 -4.76
C SER A 79 15.95 24.60 -3.57
N LYS A 80 15.30 25.31 -2.64
CA LYS A 80 15.92 25.87 -1.43
C LYS A 80 16.18 24.82 -0.34
N LEU A 81 15.37 23.76 -0.30
CA LEU A 81 15.46 22.66 0.67
C LEU A 81 16.49 21.58 0.30
N SER A 82 17.05 21.60 -0.91
CA SER A 82 17.98 20.58 -1.42
C SER A 82 19.30 20.45 -0.63
N VAL A 83 19.64 21.43 0.21
CA VAL A 83 20.90 21.48 0.98
C VAL A 83 20.64 21.35 2.49
N ALA A 84 19.61 20.62 2.90
CA ALA A 84 19.47 20.27 4.31
C ALA A 84 20.41 19.10 4.65
N THR A 85 21.47 19.37 5.41
CA THR A 85 22.42 18.34 5.90
C THR A 85 21.80 17.40 6.94
N SER A 86 20.64 17.76 7.51
CA SER A 86 19.98 17.02 8.58
C SER A 86 18.46 17.13 8.49
N TYR A 87 17.78 16.08 8.94
CA TYR A 87 16.32 16.02 9.01
C TYR A 87 15.79 16.91 10.16
N PRO A 88 14.58 17.49 10.03
CA PRO A 88 14.00 18.29 11.10
C PRO A 88 13.75 17.43 12.36
N LYS A 89 13.90 18.05 13.54
CA LYS A 89 13.61 17.39 14.82
C LYS A 89 12.15 16.96 14.86
N GLY A 90 11.89 15.68 15.11
CA GLY A 90 10.55 15.10 15.06
C GLY A 90 10.15 14.52 13.71
N ALA A 91 11.05 14.50 12.72
CA ALA A 91 10.82 13.76 11.47
C ALA A 91 10.51 12.28 11.74
N ALA A 92 9.62 11.73 10.93
CA ALA A 92 9.28 10.32 10.99
C ALA A 92 10.39 9.46 10.38
N CYS A 93 10.51 8.23 10.87
CA CYS A 93 11.38 7.22 10.28
C CYS A 93 10.90 6.87 8.87
N LEU A 94 11.82 6.79 7.91
CA LEU A 94 11.54 6.45 6.52
C LEU A 94 11.00 5.02 6.34
N TRP A 95 11.22 4.13 7.31
CA TRP A 95 10.72 2.75 7.28
C TRP A 95 9.37 2.59 7.98
N CYS A 96 9.32 2.84 9.30
CA CYS A 96 8.13 2.59 10.11
C CYS A 96 7.14 3.76 10.16
N CYS A 97 7.48 4.93 9.61
CA CYS A 97 6.63 6.13 9.58
C CYS A 97 6.20 6.68 10.97
N TYR A 98 6.88 6.27 12.04
CA TYR A 98 6.70 6.84 13.38
C TYR A 98 7.79 7.85 13.72
N SER A 99 7.52 8.73 14.68
CA SER A 99 8.52 9.65 15.21
C SER A 99 9.72 8.89 15.80
N VAL A 100 10.91 9.41 15.52
CA VAL A 100 12.16 8.87 16.08
C VAL A 100 12.22 9.30 17.56
N PRO A 101 12.36 8.36 18.51
CA PRO A 101 12.34 8.68 19.95
C PRO A 101 13.63 9.34 20.46
N GLY A 102 14.73 9.19 19.72
CA GLY A 102 16.05 9.73 20.05
C GLY A 102 16.79 10.21 18.81
N ASP A 103 18.10 9.99 18.77
CA ASP A 103 18.90 10.32 17.59
C ASP A 103 18.55 9.41 16.41
N SER A 104 18.52 10.00 15.21
CA SER A 104 18.26 9.29 13.97
C SER A 104 19.43 8.40 13.58
N PHE A 105 19.12 7.18 13.18
CA PHE A 105 20.06 6.30 12.50
C PHE A 105 20.09 6.63 11.00
N VAL A 106 21.25 6.46 10.38
CA VAL A 106 21.54 6.78 8.99
C VAL A 106 22.15 5.55 8.30
N ILE A 107 21.98 5.44 6.99
CA ILE A 107 22.61 4.37 6.20
C ILE A 107 23.91 4.92 5.61
N PRO A 108 25.08 4.33 5.91
CA PRO A 108 26.31 4.68 5.22
C PRO A 108 26.27 4.20 3.77
N THR A 109 26.53 5.11 2.83
CA THR A 109 26.56 4.85 1.38
C THR A 109 27.99 4.61 0.89
N HIS A 110 28.94 5.40 1.40
CA HIS A 110 30.35 5.33 1.02
C HIS A 110 31.24 5.59 2.23
N TYR A 111 32.38 4.90 2.28
CA TYR A 111 33.41 5.11 3.29
C TYR A 111 34.70 5.61 2.62
N ASP A 112 35.17 6.78 3.02
CA ASP A 112 36.45 7.32 2.55
C ASP A 112 37.55 6.98 3.55
N ALA A 113 38.48 6.12 3.14
CA ALA A 113 39.59 5.66 3.98
C ALA A 113 40.64 6.75 4.25
N TYR A 114 40.76 7.77 3.39
CA TYR A 114 41.77 8.83 3.56
C TYR A 114 41.36 9.84 4.62
N THR A 115 40.08 10.22 4.62
CA THR A 115 39.53 11.19 5.56
C THR A 115 38.87 10.53 6.78
N ASN A 116 38.67 9.21 6.73
CA ASN A 116 37.99 8.41 7.76
C ASN A 116 36.57 8.92 8.05
N PHE A 117 35.88 9.40 7.01
CA PHE A 117 34.49 9.84 7.09
C PHE A 117 33.56 8.91 6.31
N TYR A 118 32.33 8.80 6.81
CA TYR A 118 31.23 8.10 6.16
C TYR A 118 30.31 9.13 5.51
N ALA A 119 30.02 8.94 4.23
CA ALA A 119 28.86 9.56 3.61
C ALA A 119 27.64 8.71 3.97
N ALA A 120 26.59 9.35 4.49
CA ALA A 120 25.40 8.65 4.96
C ALA A 120 24.11 9.35 4.54
N GLU A 121 23.05 8.56 4.39
CA GLU A 121 21.74 9.03 3.97
C GLU A 121 20.60 8.43 4.81
N GLY A 122 19.46 9.11 4.81
CA GLY A 122 18.21 8.65 5.41
C GLY A 122 18.03 8.99 6.90
N ASN A 123 16.86 8.63 7.43
CA ASN A 123 16.46 8.88 8.80
C ASN A 123 15.66 7.68 9.34
N TYR A 124 16.25 6.95 10.30
CA TYR A 124 15.71 5.70 10.82
C TYR A 124 15.63 5.68 12.34
N CYS A 125 14.67 4.94 12.88
CA CYS A 125 14.54 4.79 14.33
C CYS A 125 15.43 3.69 14.95
N SER A 126 15.95 2.78 14.13
CA SER A 126 16.84 1.68 14.53
C SER A 126 17.69 1.22 13.33
N PRO A 127 18.86 0.60 13.56
CA PRO A 127 19.67 0.02 12.47
C PRO A 127 18.91 -1.07 11.71
N GLU A 128 17.96 -1.76 12.36
CA GLU A 128 17.11 -2.76 11.73
C GLU A 128 16.15 -2.17 10.69
N CYS A 129 15.61 -0.98 10.98
CA CYS A 129 14.78 -0.24 10.03
C CYS A 129 15.60 0.26 8.84
N ALA A 130 16.84 0.70 9.11
CA ALA A 130 17.78 1.10 8.08
C ALA A 130 18.15 -0.11 7.17
N LEU A 131 18.39 -1.27 7.77
CA LEU A 131 18.68 -2.50 7.03
C LEU A 131 17.52 -2.95 6.14
N ALA A 132 16.30 -2.91 6.67
CA ALA A 132 15.11 -3.24 5.90
C ALA A 132 14.92 -2.30 4.69
N ALA A 133 15.25 -1.02 4.84
CA ALA A 133 15.21 -0.05 3.74
C ALA A 133 16.21 -0.39 2.63
N ILE A 134 17.45 -0.79 2.98
CA ILE A 134 18.47 -1.22 1.99
C ILE A 134 17.94 -2.37 1.12
N TYR A 135 17.32 -3.37 1.74
CA TYR A 135 16.80 -4.54 1.01
C TYR A 135 15.50 -4.26 0.24
N LYS A 136 14.75 -3.22 0.62
CA LYS A 136 13.50 -2.86 -0.06
C LYS A 136 13.72 -2.04 -1.32
N GLU A 137 14.87 -1.39 -1.45
CA GLU A 137 15.22 -0.51 -2.56
C GLU A 137 15.11 -1.26 -3.91
N PRO A 138 14.16 -0.92 -4.80
CA PRO A 138 13.85 -1.74 -5.97
C PRO A 138 14.94 -1.67 -7.06
N HIS A 139 15.64 -0.54 -7.16
CA HIS A 139 16.60 -0.27 -8.24
C HIS A 139 18.06 -0.60 -7.89
N SER A 140 18.34 -1.07 -6.66
CA SER A 140 19.69 -1.39 -6.24
C SER A 140 20.13 -2.78 -6.69
N THR A 141 21.39 -2.89 -7.11
CA THR A 141 22.00 -4.18 -7.41
C THR A 141 22.27 -4.96 -6.12
N GLU A 142 22.36 -6.29 -6.21
CA GLU A 142 22.66 -7.12 -5.05
C GLU A 142 24.02 -6.78 -4.41
N SER A 143 25.00 -6.43 -5.23
CA SER A 143 26.33 -5.98 -4.79
C SER A 143 26.26 -4.68 -3.98
N GLU A 144 25.48 -3.70 -4.42
CA GLU A 144 25.28 -2.44 -3.68
C GLU A 144 24.54 -2.67 -2.36
N ARG A 145 23.53 -3.54 -2.36
CA ARG A 145 22.81 -3.92 -1.13
C ARG A 145 23.75 -4.56 -0.12
N TRP A 146 24.58 -5.50 -0.57
CA TRP A 146 25.58 -6.16 0.28
C TRP A 146 26.63 -5.18 0.79
N LEU A 147 27.12 -4.27 -0.05
CA LEU A 147 28.07 -3.23 0.35
C LEU A 147 27.49 -2.34 1.45
N ARG A 148 26.29 -1.79 1.24
CA ARG A 148 25.60 -0.94 2.23
C ARG A 148 25.31 -1.72 3.52
N HIS A 149 24.89 -2.98 3.43
CA HIS A 149 24.71 -3.86 4.59
C HIS A 149 26.01 -4.00 5.40
N SER A 150 27.14 -4.27 4.73
CA SER A 150 28.45 -4.43 5.36
C SER A 150 28.94 -3.14 6.02
N LEU A 151 28.77 -1.99 5.34
CA LEU A 151 29.09 -0.68 5.88
C LEU A 151 28.23 -0.37 7.11
N LEU A 152 26.92 -0.62 7.05
CA LEU A 152 26.00 -0.40 8.15
C LEU A 152 26.38 -1.24 9.38
N ARG A 153 26.69 -2.53 9.18
CA ARG A 153 27.15 -3.41 10.25
C ARG A 153 28.45 -2.93 10.87
N THR A 154 29.40 -2.46 10.05
CA THR A 154 30.69 -1.94 10.53
C THR A 154 30.51 -0.64 11.32
N PHE A 155 29.67 0.27 10.83
CA PHE A 155 29.39 1.56 11.46
C PHE A 155 28.70 1.41 12.82
N TYR A 156 27.68 0.55 12.91
CA TYR A 156 26.91 0.35 14.14
C TYR A 156 27.47 -0.72 15.08
N ARG A 157 28.55 -1.41 14.70
CA ARG A 157 29.22 -2.42 15.53
C ARG A 157 29.60 -1.89 16.91
N GLN A 158 30.06 -0.64 16.98
CA GLN A 158 30.49 -0.03 18.25
C GLN A 158 29.31 0.17 19.23
N LEU A 159 28.10 0.41 18.72
CA LEU A 159 26.91 0.67 19.52
C LEU A 159 26.21 -0.62 19.97
N TYR A 160 26.21 -1.65 19.11
CA TYR A 160 25.43 -2.89 19.32
C TYR A 160 26.28 -4.12 19.68
N GLY A 161 27.62 -4.00 19.67
CA GLY A 161 28.54 -5.09 20.00
C GLY A 161 28.47 -6.22 18.96
N ASP A 162 28.37 -7.46 19.44
CA ASP A 162 28.32 -8.68 18.61
C ASP A 162 26.89 -9.13 18.26
N LYS A 163 25.87 -8.30 18.47
CA LYS A 163 24.51 -8.62 18.04
C LYS A 163 24.40 -8.47 16.52
N ASP A 164 23.88 -9.51 15.86
CA ASP A 164 23.56 -9.44 14.45
C ASP A 164 22.30 -8.62 14.21
N ILE A 165 22.43 -7.65 13.30
CA ILE A 165 21.39 -6.74 12.86
C ILE A 165 20.49 -7.52 11.89
N GLN A 166 19.23 -7.75 12.26
CA GLN A 166 18.22 -8.46 11.47
C GLN A 166 17.20 -7.49 10.86
N PRO A 167 16.91 -7.59 9.55
CA PRO A 167 16.04 -6.62 8.89
C PRO A 167 14.67 -6.55 9.55
N ALA A 168 14.22 -5.32 9.84
CA ALA A 168 12.91 -5.08 10.43
C ALA A 168 11.77 -5.57 9.50
N PRO A 169 10.65 -6.03 10.06
CA PRO A 169 9.51 -6.49 9.26
C PRO A 169 8.89 -5.35 8.45
N ASP A 170 8.14 -5.70 7.39
CA ASP A 170 7.47 -4.72 6.53
C ASP A 170 6.53 -3.83 7.36
N LYS A 171 6.49 -2.52 7.04
CA LYS A 171 5.63 -1.54 7.70
C LYS A 171 4.15 -1.90 7.66
N ARG A 172 3.72 -2.70 6.69
CA ARG A 172 2.34 -3.22 6.58
C ARG A 172 1.88 -4.00 7.82
N VAL A 173 2.80 -4.47 8.64
CA VAL A 173 2.50 -5.17 9.91
C VAL A 173 2.02 -4.21 11.01
N LEU A 174 2.32 -2.91 10.88
CA LEU A 174 1.88 -1.88 11.82
C LEU A 174 0.41 -1.55 11.66
N ARG A 175 -0.25 -1.23 12.79
CA ARG A 175 -1.66 -0.85 12.84
C ARG A 175 -2.03 0.36 11.97
N ILE A 176 -1.10 1.32 11.77
CA ILE A 176 -1.31 2.46 10.86
C ILE A 176 -1.61 2.01 9.43
N PHE A 177 -1.01 0.91 8.99
CA PHE A 177 -1.19 0.37 7.65
C PHE A 177 -2.24 -0.76 7.58
N GLY A 178 -3.01 -0.96 8.66
CA GLY A 178 -4.01 -2.03 8.76
C GLY A 178 -3.48 -3.35 9.31
N GLY A 179 -2.26 -3.37 9.86
CA GLY A 179 -1.67 -4.54 10.50
C GLY A 179 -2.12 -4.76 11.95
N ASN A 180 -1.54 -5.76 12.59
CA ASN A 180 -1.89 -6.22 13.93
C ASN A 180 -0.97 -5.71 15.05
N LEU A 181 0.24 -5.25 14.73
CA LEU A 181 1.21 -4.81 15.73
C LEU A 181 1.09 -3.31 16.00
N ASP A 182 1.18 -2.95 17.28
CA ASP A 182 1.45 -1.57 17.68
C ASP A 182 2.95 -1.23 17.55
N ILE A 183 3.30 0.06 17.55
CA ILE A 183 4.68 0.51 17.38
C ILE A 183 5.62 0.00 18.47
N GLN A 184 5.15 -0.09 19.72
CA GLN A 184 5.96 -0.59 20.83
C GLN A 184 6.26 -2.08 20.63
N GLN A 185 5.24 -2.87 20.31
CA GLN A 185 5.36 -4.29 20.01
C GLN A 185 6.26 -4.54 18.79
N TYR A 186 6.16 -3.69 17.77
CA TYR A 186 7.00 -3.75 16.57
C TYR A 186 8.49 -3.55 16.91
N ARG A 187 8.82 -2.58 17.78
CA ARG A 187 10.20 -2.31 18.21
C ARG A 187 10.77 -3.39 19.11
N GLU A 188 9.95 -3.91 20.02
CA GLU A 188 10.32 -5.05 20.86
C GLU A 188 10.55 -6.31 20.01
N PHE A 189 9.75 -6.51 18.98
CA PHE A 189 9.84 -7.68 18.10
C PHE A 189 11.24 -7.82 17.49
N PHE A 190 11.76 -6.81 16.79
CA PHE A 190 13.09 -6.93 16.17
C PHE A 190 14.24 -6.79 17.18
N SER A 191 13.99 -6.29 18.40
CA SER A 191 15.00 -6.20 19.45
C SER A 191 15.23 -7.53 20.18
N HIS A 192 14.19 -8.37 20.28
CA HIS A 192 14.19 -9.60 21.08
C HIS A 192 13.96 -10.89 20.28
N CYS A 193 13.28 -10.84 19.14
CA CYS A 193 12.99 -12.04 18.36
C CYS A 193 14.09 -12.32 17.33
N SER A 194 14.58 -13.55 17.34
CA SER A 194 15.57 -14.05 16.37
C SER A 194 14.96 -14.50 15.03
N LYS A 195 13.63 -14.64 14.95
CA LYS A 195 12.96 -15.19 13.75
C LYS A 195 12.45 -14.06 12.86
N PRO A 196 12.86 -13.99 11.58
CA PRO A 196 12.36 -12.98 10.66
C PRO A 196 10.88 -13.22 10.34
N LEU A 197 10.09 -12.15 10.34
CA LEU A 197 8.70 -12.19 9.92
C LEU A 197 8.62 -11.84 8.42
N GLN A 198 8.33 -12.84 7.59
CA GLN A 198 8.09 -12.63 6.17
C GLN A 198 6.61 -12.40 5.91
N LEU A 199 6.29 -11.25 5.28
CA LEU A 199 4.93 -10.96 4.85
C LEU A 199 4.68 -11.61 3.49
N ALA A 200 3.98 -12.74 3.48
CA ALA A 200 3.49 -13.35 2.25
C ALA A 200 2.22 -12.63 1.81
N MET A 201 2.32 -11.84 0.73
CA MET A 201 1.11 -11.36 0.06
C MET A 201 0.45 -12.55 -0.62
N PRO A 202 -0.87 -12.79 -0.41
CA PRO A 202 -1.55 -13.85 -1.12
C PRO A 202 -1.45 -13.56 -2.62
N PRO A 203 -1.05 -14.54 -3.46
CA PRO A 203 -1.14 -14.36 -4.90
C PRO A 203 -2.62 -14.19 -5.21
N VAL A 204 -3.01 -13.01 -5.69
CA VAL A 204 -4.40 -12.75 -6.08
C VAL A 204 -4.80 -13.81 -7.09
N ARG A 205 -5.67 -14.74 -6.70
CA ARG A 205 -6.37 -15.59 -7.65
C ARG A 205 -7.82 -15.75 -7.23
N LEU A 206 -8.58 -14.71 -7.52
CA LEU A 206 -10.03 -14.80 -7.61
C LEU A 206 -10.36 -15.53 -8.91
N TYR A 207 -10.69 -16.82 -8.83
CA TYR A 207 -11.37 -17.49 -9.93
C TYR A 207 -12.87 -17.23 -9.80
N MET A 208 -13.44 -16.49 -10.75
CA MET A 208 -14.88 -16.51 -10.95
C MET A 208 -15.30 -17.91 -11.43
N PRO A 209 -16.31 -18.55 -10.83
CA PRO A 209 -16.82 -19.81 -11.34
C PRO A 209 -17.48 -19.58 -12.70
N SER A 210 -16.98 -20.23 -13.75
CA SER A 210 -17.71 -20.35 -15.01
C SER A 210 -18.58 -21.61 -14.96
N VAL A 211 -19.89 -21.43 -15.16
CA VAL A 211 -20.82 -22.54 -15.35
C VAL A 211 -20.68 -23.04 -16.78
N ASN A 212 -20.34 -24.31 -16.96
CA ASN A 212 -20.42 -24.95 -18.27
C ASN A 212 -21.89 -25.31 -18.54
N THR A 213 -22.56 -24.56 -19.42
CA THR A 213 -23.96 -24.81 -19.79
C THR A 213 -24.12 -25.93 -20.82
N GLN A 214 -23.02 -26.54 -21.26
CA GLN A 214 -23.07 -27.72 -22.12
C GLN A 214 -23.17 -28.97 -21.25
N ALA A 215 -24.38 -29.28 -20.77
CA ALA A 215 -24.76 -30.68 -20.78
C ALA A 215 -24.89 -31.04 -22.27
N SER A 216 -23.83 -31.59 -22.89
CA SER A 216 -23.99 -32.16 -24.22
C SER A 216 -24.98 -33.30 -24.08
N VAL A 217 -26.20 -32.97 -24.47
CA VAL A 217 -27.33 -33.86 -24.62
C VAL A 217 -26.83 -35.06 -25.40
N ARG A 218 -26.65 -36.17 -24.69
CA ARG A 218 -26.72 -37.55 -25.21
C ARG A 218 -25.97 -37.74 -26.53
N ASP A 219 -24.82 -38.43 -26.47
CA ASP A 219 -24.39 -39.29 -27.56
C ASP A 219 -25.45 -40.38 -27.81
N VAL A 220 -26.60 -40.01 -28.35
CA VAL A 220 -27.44 -40.95 -29.10
C VAL A 220 -26.65 -41.18 -30.37
N LYS A 221 -25.75 -42.17 -30.35
CA LYS A 221 -25.20 -42.74 -31.57
C LYS A 221 -26.39 -43.26 -32.38
N SER A 222 -26.93 -42.43 -33.26
CA SER A 222 -27.86 -42.87 -34.29
C SER A 222 -27.10 -43.90 -35.11
N TYR A 223 -27.47 -45.17 -34.96
CA TYR A 223 -26.95 -46.24 -35.79
C TYR A 223 -27.34 -45.92 -37.23
N VAL A 224 -26.38 -45.50 -38.04
CA VAL A 224 -26.55 -45.38 -39.48
C VAL A 224 -26.15 -46.72 -40.08
N SER A 225 -27.13 -47.49 -40.55
CA SER A 225 -26.90 -48.77 -41.22
C SER A 225 -26.16 -48.52 -42.55
N LEU A 226 -24.85 -48.73 -42.58
CA LEU A 226 -24.09 -48.72 -43.82
C LEU A 226 -24.48 -49.93 -44.67
N SER A 227 -24.84 -49.70 -45.94
CA SER A 227 -25.08 -50.79 -46.88
C SER A 227 -23.77 -51.49 -47.23
N ASN A 228 -23.81 -52.80 -47.47
CA ASN A 228 -22.63 -53.60 -47.84
C ASN A 228 -21.89 -53.03 -49.08
N GLU A 229 -22.62 -52.35 -49.97
CA GLU A 229 -22.04 -51.69 -51.13
C GLU A 229 -21.14 -50.50 -50.76
N THR A 230 -21.54 -49.69 -49.78
CA THR A 230 -20.70 -48.58 -49.28
C THR A 230 -19.44 -49.09 -48.59
N VAL A 231 -19.56 -50.17 -47.81
CA VAL A 231 -18.43 -50.83 -47.14
C VAL A 231 -17.45 -51.41 -48.18
N ASN A 232 -17.95 -52.03 -49.25
CA ASN A 232 -17.13 -52.58 -50.32
C ASN A 232 -16.44 -51.50 -51.17
N LYS A 233 -17.10 -50.37 -51.44
CA LYS A 233 -16.47 -49.23 -52.13
C LYS A 233 -15.39 -48.58 -51.27
N ALA A 234 -15.65 -48.39 -49.98
CA ALA A 234 -14.68 -47.84 -49.04
C ALA A 234 -13.47 -48.76 -48.86
N SER A 235 -13.66 -50.08 -48.76
CA SER A 235 -12.55 -51.03 -48.61
C SER A 235 -11.65 -51.10 -49.86
N GLN A 236 -12.20 -50.83 -51.04
CA GLN A 236 -11.43 -50.77 -52.28
C GLN A 236 -10.66 -49.46 -52.47
N GLN A 237 -11.22 -48.33 -52.01
CA GLN A 237 -10.65 -46.99 -52.19
C GLN A 237 -9.68 -46.57 -51.08
N LEU A 238 -9.92 -47.02 -49.84
CA LEU A 238 -9.11 -46.67 -48.66
C LEU A 238 -7.96 -47.65 -48.42
N ARG A 239 -7.88 -48.75 -49.19
CA ARG A 239 -6.67 -49.56 -49.25
C ARG A 239 -5.60 -48.77 -50.00
N LEU A 240 -4.52 -48.40 -49.31
CA LEU A 240 -3.34 -47.76 -49.88
C LEU A 240 -2.82 -48.60 -51.06
N LYS A 241 -3.22 -48.22 -52.29
CA LYS A 241 -2.72 -48.81 -53.53
C LYS A 241 -1.65 -47.90 -54.10
N ARG A 242 -0.45 -48.45 -54.22
CA ARG A 242 0.65 -47.83 -54.95
C ARG A 242 0.40 -47.96 -56.46
N SER A 243 0.34 -46.84 -57.19
CA SER A 243 0.13 -46.83 -58.64
C SER A 243 1.40 -46.99 -59.49
N LYS A 244 2.60 -46.82 -58.92
CA LYS A 244 3.89 -46.96 -59.63
C LYS A 244 4.71 -48.10 -59.04
N PRO A 245 5.39 -48.95 -59.81
CA PRO A 245 6.29 -49.95 -59.22
C PRO A 245 7.42 -49.30 -58.39
N VAL A 246 7.74 -49.86 -57.22
CA VAL A 246 8.89 -49.50 -56.37
C VAL A 246 10.06 -50.11 -57.08
N HIS A 247 10.88 -49.21 -57.65
CA HIS A 247 12.21 -49.46 -58.20
C HIS A 247 12.43 -50.89 -58.71
N GLU A 248 12.22 -51.08 -60.01
CA GLU A 248 12.68 -52.29 -60.68
C GLU A 248 14.21 -52.36 -60.55
N GLY A 249 14.70 -53.40 -59.88
CA GLY A 249 16.14 -53.70 -59.80
C GLY A 249 16.80 -53.55 -58.43
N ILE A 250 16.13 -53.03 -57.39
CA ILE A 250 16.70 -52.97 -56.03
C ILE A 250 16.06 -54.06 -55.15
N PRO A 251 16.84 -54.97 -54.53
CA PRO A 251 16.30 -55.93 -53.58
C PRO A 251 15.84 -55.19 -52.32
N THR A 252 14.53 -54.99 -52.18
CA THR A 252 13.92 -54.45 -50.96
C THR A 252 13.66 -55.58 -49.96
N LEU A 253 13.62 -55.23 -48.67
CA LEU A 253 13.35 -56.15 -47.55
C LEU A 253 12.09 -57.03 -47.77
N ASP A 254 11.09 -56.53 -48.50
CA ASP A 254 9.88 -57.27 -48.87
C ASP A 254 10.16 -58.54 -49.71
N LYS A 255 11.21 -58.58 -50.53
CA LYS A 255 11.61 -59.80 -51.26
C LYS A 255 12.19 -60.88 -50.35
N CYS A 256 12.74 -60.49 -49.19
CA CYS A 256 13.33 -61.42 -48.23
C CYS A 256 12.30 -62.02 -47.27
N LEU A 257 11.07 -61.48 -47.23
CA LEU A 257 9.99 -61.89 -46.33
C LEU A 257 8.99 -62.87 -46.96
N GLN A 258 9.33 -63.50 -48.09
CA GLN A 258 8.49 -64.54 -48.70
C GLN A 258 8.45 -65.79 -47.80
N ARG A 259 7.27 -66.10 -47.28
CA ARG A 259 6.91 -67.39 -46.67
C ARG A 259 6.17 -68.25 -47.68
#